data_AF-A0A0L6WKB7-F1
#
_entry.id   AF-A0A0L6WKB7-F1
#
_cell.length_a   1.000
_cell.length_b   1.000
_cell.length_c   1.000
_cell.angle_alpha   90.00
_cell.angle_beta   90.00
_cell.angle_gamma   90.00
#
_symmetry.space_group_name_H-M   'P 1'
#
loop_
_entity.id
_entity.type
_entity.pdbx_description
1 polymer ?
#
loop_
_entity_poly.entity_id
_entity_poly.type
_entity_poly.pdbx_seq_one_letter_code
_entity_poly.pdbx_strand_id
1 'polypeptide(L)'
;MHEFKAADLHKLDPTNRDKEVAYTFNGTTNQFEISNRAAKEYKNPFSVIIPLQRYFNVLGFHLPKSNDVPFVFYEYTAHLMELIAEFEWSAVFQYHSVFFNCRRSEMATGDYSGWGIPATDLLSKHVYAYRKAMPGKQPRTAGNMHTSSPTDICRKYNKGKCTVTPCPWGRPHSCATCGKMDHGKHQHKD
;
A
#
# COMPACT_ATOMS: atom_id res chain seq x y z
N MET A 1 -2.68 -2.02 -34.67
CA MET A 1 -3.02 -2.76 -33.44
C MET A 1 -2.48 -2.11 -32.15
N HIS A 2 -1.93 -0.88 -32.19
CA HIS A 2 -1.32 -0.23 -31.02
C HIS A 2 -1.94 1.14 -30.70
N GLU A 3 -3.28 1.27 -30.77
CA GLU A 3 -3.97 2.51 -30.37
C GLU A 3 -4.45 2.48 -28.91
N PHE A 4 -4.55 1.28 -28.31
CA PHE A 4 -5.04 1.05 -26.95
C PHE A 4 -4.14 1.70 -25.89
N LYS A 5 -4.60 2.67 -25.11
CA LYS A 5 -3.80 3.39 -24.09
C LYS A 5 -4.03 2.82 -22.69
N ALA A 6 -3.20 3.22 -21.72
CA ALA A 6 -3.43 2.87 -20.31
C ALA A 6 -4.85 3.23 -19.83
N ALA A 7 -5.33 4.41 -20.26
CA ALA A 7 -6.69 4.87 -19.97
C ALA A 7 -7.78 3.98 -20.58
N ASP A 8 -7.48 3.12 -21.56
CA ASP A 8 -8.43 2.20 -22.18
C ASP A 8 -8.51 0.85 -21.48
N LEU A 9 -7.60 0.54 -20.53
CA LEU A 9 -7.56 -0.76 -19.84
C LEU A 9 -8.92 -1.14 -19.23
N HIS A 10 -9.68 -0.18 -18.70
CA HIS A 10 -10.97 -0.40 -18.07
C HIS A 10 -11.99 -1.09 -19.00
N LYS A 11 -11.84 -0.97 -20.32
CA LYS A 11 -12.67 -1.67 -21.33
C LYS A 11 -12.50 -3.18 -21.28
N LEU A 12 -11.39 -3.67 -20.74
CA LEU A 12 -11.13 -5.10 -20.58
C LEU A 12 -11.58 -5.64 -19.21
N ASP A 13 -12.10 -4.79 -18.31
CA ASP A 13 -12.64 -5.23 -17.01
C ASP A 13 -14.00 -5.93 -17.21
N PRO A 14 -14.15 -7.20 -16.80
CA PRO A 14 -15.42 -7.92 -16.95
C PRO A 14 -16.58 -7.29 -16.17
N THR A 15 -16.29 -6.56 -15.09
CA THR A 15 -17.29 -5.89 -14.24
C THR A 15 -17.76 -4.55 -14.79
N ASN A 16 -17.14 -4.10 -15.89
CA ASN A 16 -17.37 -2.81 -16.52
C ASN A 16 -18.09 -2.92 -17.88
N ARG A 17 -18.29 -4.15 -18.38
CA ARG A 17 -19.01 -4.47 -19.63
C ARG A 17 -20.42 -3.86 -19.73
N ASP A 18 -21.10 -3.69 -18.59
CA ASP A 18 -22.49 -3.16 -18.55
C ASP A 18 -22.57 -1.66 -18.19
N LYS A 19 -21.43 -0.96 -18.05
CA LYS A 19 -21.38 0.44 -17.58
C LYS A 19 -20.85 1.43 -18.63
N GLU A 20 -20.73 0.97 -19.87
CA GLU A 20 -19.85 1.53 -20.90
C GLU A 20 -20.17 2.98 -21.30
N VAL A 21 -21.39 3.49 -21.09
CA VAL A 21 -21.69 4.93 -21.25
C VAL A 21 -22.80 5.37 -20.28
N ALA A 22 -22.45 6.16 -19.27
CA ALA A 22 -23.44 6.92 -18.51
C ALA A 22 -23.62 8.28 -19.18
N TYR A 23 -24.66 8.40 -20.02
CA TYR A 23 -25.13 9.69 -20.53
C TYR A 23 -25.77 10.44 -19.37
N THR A 24 -25.15 11.51 -18.92
CA THR A 24 -25.75 12.41 -17.94
C THR A 24 -26.27 13.64 -18.65
N PHE A 25 -27.57 13.86 -18.56
CA PHE A 25 -28.21 15.06 -19.11
C PHE A 25 -27.94 16.23 -18.17
N ASN A 26 -27.24 17.26 -18.65
CA ASN A 26 -27.02 18.49 -17.91
C ASN A 26 -28.20 19.45 -18.17
N GLY A 27 -29.12 19.54 -17.20
CA GLY A 27 -30.30 20.41 -17.32
C GLY A 27 -29.99 21.90 -17.35
N THR A 28 -28.76 22.32 -17.03
CA THR A 28 -28.35 23.73 -17.04
C THR A 28 -27.82 24.16 -18.42
N THR A 29 -27.17 23.25 -19.15
CA THR A 29 -26.61 23.49 -20.49
C THR A 29 -27.46 22.88 -21.61
N ASN A 30 -28.48 22.09 -21.26
CA ASN A 30 -29.35 21.36 -22.19
C ASN A 30 -28.58 20.42 -23.14
N GLN A 31 -27.45 19.88 -22.67
CA GLN A 31 -26.58 18.99 -23.44
C GLN A 31 -26.43 17.64 -22.75
N PHE A 32 -26.21 16.60 -23.56
CA PHE A 32 -25.77 15.30 -23.08
C PHE A 32 -24.26 15.34 -22.87
N GLU A 33 -23.84 15.20 -21.63
CA GLU A 33 -22.42 15.09 -21.30
C GLU A 33 -22.05 13.61 -21.20
N ILE A 34 -20.99 13.22 -21.92
CA ILE A 34 -20.33 11.94 -21.72
C ILE A 34 -19.51 12.09 -20.44
N SER A 35 -20.00 11.54 -19.33
CA SER A 35 -19.21 11.54 -18.10
C SER A 35 -17.98 10.64 -18.31
N ASN A 36 -16.79 11.23 -18.34
CA ASN A 36 -15.54 10.50 -18.50
C ASN A 36 -15.23 9.78 -17.16
N ARG A 37 -15.90 8.65 -16.93
CA ARG A 37 -15.81 7.84 -15.70
C ARG A 37 -14.46 7.16 -15.52
N ALA A 38 -13.54 7.21 -16.49
CA ALA A 38 -12.21 6.61 -16.39
C ALA A 38 -11.46 7.03 -15.10
N ALA A 39 -11.58 8.29 -14.65
CA ALA A 39 -11.00 8.75 -13.38
C ALA A 39 -11.68 8.17 -12.13
N LYS A 40 -12.94 7.72 -12.23
CA LYS A 40 -13.70 7.03 -11.17
C LYS A 40 -13.50 5.51 -11.19
N GLU A 41 -12.97 4.94 -12.26
CA GLU A 41 -12.87 3.49 -12.44
C GLU A 41 -11.60 2.91 -11.83
N TYR A 42 -10.49 3.65 -11.86
CA TYR A 42 -9.21 3.20 -11.28
C TYR A 42 -9.06 3.47 -9.78
N LYS A 43 -10.12 3.28 -8.99
CA LYS A 43 -10.11 3.56 -7.54
C LYS A 43 -9.29 2.55 -6.72
N ASN A 44 -9.03 1.38 -7.26
CA ASN A 44 -8.32 0.32 -6.57
C ASN A 44 -7.30 -0.37 -7.51
N PRO A 45 -6.26 -1.02 -6.99
CA PRO A 45 -5.27 -1.68 -7.82
C PRO A 45 -5.85 -2.75 -8.77
N PHE A 46 -6.88 -3.49 -8.34
CA PHE A 46 -7.47 -4.58 -9.13
C PHE A 46 -8.13 -4.11 -10.43
N SER A 47 -8.66 -2.88 -10.45
CA SER A 47 -9.22 -2.24 -11.65
C SER A 47 -8.18 -2.00 -12.76
N VAL A 48 -6.88 -2.09 -12.44
CA VAL A 48 -5.79 -2.08 -13.43
C VAL A 48 -5.24 -3.48 -13.64
N ILE A 49 -4.95 -4.22 -12.56
CA ILE A 49 -4.27 -5.52 -12.65
C ILE A 49 -5.09 -6.54 -13.45
N ILE A 50 -6.40 -6.64 -13.21
CA ILE A 50 -7.25 -7.63 -13.90
C ILE A 50 -7.32 -7.34 -15.41
N PRO A 51 -7.61 -6.10 -15.84
CA PRO A 51 -7.56 -5.75 -17.26
C PRO A 51 -6.18 -5.89 -17.90
N LEU A 52 -5.12 -5.57 -17.16
CA LEU A 52 -3.74 -5.68 -17.63
C LEU A 52 -3.36 -7.14 -17.92
N GLN A 53 -3.75 -8.08 -17.06
CA GLN A 53 -3.57 -9.51 -17.30
C GLN A 53 -4.30 -9.96 -18.57
N ARG A 54 -5.52 -9.47 -18.80
CA ARG A 54 -6.27 -9.76 -20.04
C ARG A 54 -5.59 -9.20 -21.27
N TYR A 55 -5.10 -7.96 -21.19
CA TYR A 55 -4.34 -7.33 -22.25
C TYR A 55 -3.12 -8.18 -22.64
N PHE A 56 -2.30 -8.60 -21.67
CA PHE A 56 -1.13 -9.43 -21.91
C PHE A 56 -1.48 -10.83 -22.43
N ASN A 57 -2.57 -11.44 -21.98
CA ASN A 57 -3.02 -12.73 -22.50
C ASN A 57 -3.44 -12.64 -23.98
N VAL A 58 -4.22 -11.61 -24.35
CA VAL A 58 -4.60 -11.39 -25.75
C VAL A 58 -3.37 -11.13 -26.61
N LEU A 59 -2.47 -10.27 -26.13
CA LEU A 59 -1.24 -9.97 -26.82
C LEU A 59 -0.38 -11.23 -27.02
N GLY A 60 -0.16 -12.00 -25.96
CA GLY A 60 0.60 -13.25 -26.00
C GLY A 60 0.02 -14.30 -26.95
N PHE A 61 -1.30 -14.35 -27.13
CA PHE A 61 -1.94 -15.21 -28.12
C PHE A 61 -1.58 -14.84 -29.58
N HIS A 62 -1.37 -13.55 -29.84
CA HIS A 62 -1.10 -13.03 -31.19
C HIS A 62 0.39 -12.90 -31.52
N LEU A 63 1.28 -13.05 -30.54
CA LEU A 63 2.72 -13.00 -30.77
C LEU A 63 3.24 -14.33 -31.32
N PRO A 64 4.25 -14.31 -32.21
CA PRO A 64 5.05 -15.51 -32.48
C PRO A 64 5.53 -16.10 -31.16
N LYS A 65 5.71 -17.43 -31.10
CA LYS A 65 6.24 -18.10 -29.90
C LYS A 65 7.70 -17.69 -29.65
N SER A 66 7.91 -16.47 -29.15
CA SER A 66 9.14 -16.04 -28.50
C SER A 66 9.08 -16.54 -27.06
N ASN A 67 10.15 -17.13 -26.57
CA ASN A 67 10.14 -17.74 -25.24
C ASN A 67 10.10 -16.71 -24.10
N ASP A 68 10.43 -15.44 -24.36
CA ASP A 68 10.75 -14.48 -23.29
C ASP A 68 9.67 -13.40 -23.07
N VAL A 69 8.79 -13.14 -24.05
CA VAL A 69 7.79 -12.06 -23.93
C VAL A 69 6.78 -12.28 -22.79
N PRO A 70 6.23 -13.48 -22.58
CA PRO A 70 5.38 -13.73 -21.41
C PRO A 70 6.10 -13.48 -20.08
N PHE A 71 7.41 -13.73 -20.02
CA PHE A 71 8.22 -13.54 -18.83
C PHE A 71 8.34 -12.04 -18.47
N VAL A 72 8.65 -11.17 -19.45
CA VAL A 72 8.75 -9.72 -19.18
C VAL A 72 7.41 -9.08 -18.77
N PHE A 73 6.28 -9.61 -19.25
CA PHE A 73 4.95 -9.16 -18.78
C PHE A 73 4.68 -9.60 -17.33
N TYR A 74 5.14 -10.79 -16.96
CA TYR A 74 5.06 -11.27 -15.59
C TYR A 74 5.94 -10.43 -14.66
N GLU A 75 7.20 -10.15 -15.04
CA GLU A 75 8.10 -9.28 -14.28
C GLU A 75 7.50 -7.91 -14.03
N TYR A 76 6.92 -7.29 -15.06
CA TYR A 76 6.22 -6.01 -14.92
C TYR A 76 5.05 -6.09 -13.92
N THR A 77 4.24 -7.15 -14.02
CA THR A 77 3.08 -7.32 -13.14
C THR A 77 3.53 -7.54 -11.69
N ALA A 78 4.57 -8.33 -11.47
CA ALA A 78 5.17 -8.55 -10.15
C ALA A 78 5.70 -7.23 -9.57
N HIS A 79 6.46 -6.47 -10.37
CA HIS A 79 6.97 -5.16 -9.97
C HIS A 79 5.84 -4.18 -9.60
N LEU A 80 4.77 -4.15 -10.39
CA LEU A 80 3.62 -3.29 -10.10
C LEU A 80 2.95 -3.69 -8.77
N MET A 81 2.85 -4.98 -8.47
CA MET A 81 2.31 -5.49 -7.20
C MET A 81 3.20 -5.13 -5.99
N GLU A 82 4.52 -5.17 -6.14
CA GLU A 82 5.47 -4.69 -5.12
C GLU A 82 5.26 -3.20 -4.83
N LEU A 83 5.15 -2.38 -5.88
CA LEU A 83 4.87 -0.96 -5.73
C LEU A 83 3.51 -0.71 -5.06
N ILE A 84 2.47 -1.47 -5.45
CA ILE A 84 1.15 -1.42 -4.81
C ILE A 84 1.24 -1.76 -3.32
N ALA A 85 2.09 -2.70 -2.91
CA ALA A 85 2.24 -3.07 -1.51
C ALA A 85 2.87 -1.93 -0.69
N GLU A 86 3.88 -1.26 -1.23
CA GLU A 86 4.70 -0.28 -0.50
C GLU A 86 4.26 1.18 -0.62
N PHE A 87 3.61 1.57 -1.72
CA PHE A 87 3.36 2.96 -2.06
C PHE A 87 1.88 3.25 -2.26
N GLU A 88 1.51 4.52 -2.12
CA GLU A 88 0.14 4.99 -2.31
C GLU A 88 -0.36 4.69 -3.73
N TRP A 89 -1.59 4.17 -3.84
CA TRP A 89 -2.13 3.71 -5.12
C TRP A 89 -2.16 4.80 -6.19
N SER A 90 -2.50 6.03 -5.82
CA SER A 90 -2.53 7.16 -6.75
C SER A 90 -1.17 7.42 -7.40
N ALA A 91 -0.08 7.31 -6.64
CA ALA A 91 1.29 7.47 -7.12
C ALA A 91 1.69 6.32 -8.06
N VAL A 92 1.38 5.08 -7.66
CA VAL A 92 1.64 3.88 -8.47
C VAL A 92 0.86 3.92 -9.78
N PHE A 93 -0.39 4.40 -9.77
CA PHE A 93 -1.21 4.55 -10.97
C PHE A 93 -0.63 5.57 -11.96
N GLN A 94 -0.07 6.69 -11.46
CA GLN A 94 0.60 7.68 -12.32
C GLN A 94 1.85 7.08 -12.99
N TYR A 95 2.67 6.37 -12.21
CA TYR A 95 3.81 5.62 -12.75
C TYR A 95 3.37 4.61 -13.83
N HIS A 96 2.41 3.74 -13.50
CA HIS A 96 1.85 2.76 -14.41
C HIS A 96 1.37 3.39 -15.72
N SER A 97 0.63 4.50 -15.63
CA SER A 97 0.04 5.16 -16.79
C SER A 97 1.11 5.66 -17.78
N VAL A 98 2.18 6.28 -17.27
CA VAL A 98 3.28 6.77 -18.11
C VAL A 98 4.09 5.59 -18.64
N PHE A 99 4.51 4.67 -17.77
CA PHE A 99 5.29 3.49 -18.13
C PHE A 99 4.60 2.66 -19.22
N PHE A 100 3.33 2.30 -19.01
CA PHE A 100 2.55 1.51 -19.95
C PHE A 100 2.48 2.17 -21.33
N ASN A 101 2.22 3.48 -21.39
CA ASN A 101 2.12 4.19 -22.67
C ASN A 101 3.48 4.23 -23.41
N CYS A 102 4.60 4.38 -22.70
CA CYS A 102 5.94 4.31 -23.28
C CYS A 102 6.22 2.92 -23.86
N ARG A 103 6.09 1.87 -23.05
CA ARG A 103 6.32 0.48 -23.48
C ARG A 103 5.42 0.04 -24.63
N ARG A 104 4.17 0.48 -24.61
CA ARG A 104 3.22 0.21 -25.69
C ARG A 104 3.61 0.93 -26.98
N SER A 105 4.28 2.07 -26.92
CA SER A 105 4.83 2.73 -28.11
C SER A 105 5.98 1.91 -28.71
N GLU A 106 6.86 1.36 -27.88
CA GLU A 106 7.98 0.50 -28.30
C GLU A 106 7.50 -0.83 -28.89
N MET A 107 6.42 -1.40 -28.33
CA MET A 107 5.77 -2.57 -28.90
C MET A 107 5.28 -2.36 -30.34
N ALA A 108 4.95 -1.12 -30.72
CA ALA A 108 4.53 -0.84 -32.10
C ALA A 108 5.65 -1.07 -33.12
N THR A 109 6.91 -1.09 -32.67
CA THR A 109 8.08 -1.47 -33.46
C THR A 109 8.58 -2.89 -33.17
N GLY A 110 7.82 -3.68 -32.40
CA GLY A 110 8.15 -5.06 -32.04
C GLY A 110 9.16 -5.20 -30.89
N ASP A 111 9.45 -4.12 -30.16
CA ASP A 111 10.32 -4.18 -28.98
C ASP A 111 9.50 -4.41 -27.70
N TYR A 112 9.80 -5.49 -27.00
CA TYR A 112 9.16 -5.89 -25.74
C TYR A 112 10.11 -5.88 -24.55
N SER A 113 11.41 -5.65 -24.79
CA SER A 113 12.48 -5.81 -23.78
C SER A 113 12.31 -4.86 -22.60
N GLY A 114 11.73 -3.68 -22.84
CA GLY A 114 11.53 -2.66 -21.81
C GLY A 114 10.51 -3.00 -20.74
N TRP A 115 9.61 -3.98 -20.94
CA TRP A 115 8.55 -4.30 -19.96
C TRP A 115 9.10 -4.82 -18.63
N GLY A 116 10.16 -5.63 -18.66
CA GLY A 116 10.78 -6.19 -17.45
C GLY A 116 11.70 -5.22 -16.71
N ILE A 117 11.94 -4.02 -17.23
CA ILE A 117 12.93 -3.07 -16.71
C ILE A 117 12.21 -1.90 -16.04
N PRO A 118 12.32 -1.73 -14.70
CA PRO A 118 11.76 -0.56 -14.01
C PRO A 118 12.36 0.76 -14.53
N ALA A 119 11.51 1.76 -14.75
CA ALA A 119 11.95 3.10 -15.14
C ALA A 119 12.30 3.93 -13.89
N THR A 120 13.57 3.94 -13.51
CA THR A 120 14.07 4.55 -12.26
C THR A 120 13.81 6.06 -12.17
N ASP A 121 13.85 6.76 -13.31
CA ASP A 121 13.50 8.16 -13.45
C ASP A 121 12.01 8.39 -13.16
N LEU A 122 11.13 7.55 -13.70
CA LEU A 122 9.69 7.60 -13.44
C LEU A 122 9.36 7.24 -11.99
N LEU A 123 10.03 6.25 -11.40
CA LEU A 123 9.87 5.86 -10.00
C LEU A 123 10.25 7.02 -9.06
N SER A 124 11.37 7.67 -9.33
CA SER A 124 11.83 8.84 -8.56
C SER A 124 10.87 10.01 -8.67
N LYS A 125 10.32 10.24 -9.88
CA LYS A 125 9.39 11.33 -10.16
C LYS A 125 8.00 11.11 -9.55
N HIS A 126 7.49 9.88 -9.57
CA HIS A 126 6.08 9.60 -9.28
C HIS A 126 5.85 8.81 -7.99
N VAL A 127 6.77 7.95 -7.55
CA VAL A 127 6.48 6.89 -6.57
C VAL A 127 7.19 7.10 -5.24
N TYR A 128 8.51 7.32 -5.25
CA TYR A 128 9.31 7.23 -4.02
C TYR A 128 8.95 8.23 -2.92
N ALA A 129 8.37 9.38 -3.26
CA ALA A 129 7.88 10.36 -2.29
C ALA A 129 6.60 9.93 -1.55
N TYR A 130 5.91 8.88 -2.02
CA TYR A 130 4.57 8.48 -1.57
C TYR A 130 4.55 7.08 -0.97
N ARG A 131 5.58 6.73 -0.20
CA ARG A 131 5.59 5.47 0.54
C ARG A 131 4.45 5.48 1.55
N LYS A 132 3.69 4.38 1.60
CA LYS A 132 2.63 4.19 2.60
C LYS A 132 3.24 4.35 3.98
N ALA A 133 2.48 4.95 4.89
CA ALA A 133 2.82 4.84 6.29
C ALA A 133 2.92 3.35 6.62
N MET A 134 4.10 2.89 7.06
CA MET A 134 4.17 1.56 7.64
C MET A 134 3.08 1.49 8.72
N PRO A 135 2.38 0.37 8.89
CA PRO A 135 1.69 0.14 10.14
C PRO A 135 2.78 0.20 11.20
N GLY A 136 2.93 1.37 11.83
CA GLY A 136 3.71 1.47 13.04
C GLY A 136 3.18 0.35 13.91
N LYS A 137 4.09 -0.42 14.54
CA LYS A 137 3.72 -1.10 15.77
C LYS A 137 2.88 -0.09 16.52
N GLN A 138 1.58 -0.35 16.66
CA GLN A 138 0.69 0.61 17.29
C GLN A 138 1.42 1.07 18.55
N PRO A 139 1.60 2.37 18.77
CA PRO A 139 1.77 2.80 20.15
C PRO A 139 0.56 2.18 20.81
N ARG A 140 0.80 1.20 21.71
CA ARG A 140 -0.24 0.62 22.53
C ARG A 140 -1.09 1.79 22.96
N THR A 141 -2.37 1.77 22.59
CA THR A 141 -3.33 2.73 23.10
C THR A 141 -3.04 2.83 24.59
N ALA A 142 -2.64 4.02 25.02
CA ALA A 142 -2.51 4.32 26.42
C ALA A 142 -3.93 4.22 26.97
N GLY A 143 -4.35 3.00 27.34
CA GLY A 143 -5.37 2.85 28.35
C GLY A 143 -4.82 3.56 29.58
N ASN A 144 -5.34 4.75 29.85
CA ASN A 144 -5.02 5.65 30.96
C ASN A 144 -3.66 5.36 31.60
N MET A 145 -2.59 5.73 30.92
CA MET A 145 -1.27 5.73 31.54
C MET A 145 -1.19 6.97 32.43
N HIS A 146 -1.69 6.84 33.66
CA HIS A 146 -1.38 7.77 34.74
C HIS A 146 0.13 7.99 34.74
N THR A 147 0.54 9.23 34.49
CA THR A 147 1.91 9.70 34.67
C THR A 147 2.29 9.45 36.12
N SER A 148 3.12 8.44 36.35
CA SER A 148 3.52 8.07 37.71
C SER A 148 4.66 8.97 38.16
N SER A 149 4.37 9.79 39.16
CA SER A 149 5.29 10.74 39.79
C SER A 149 6.57 10.02 40.27
N PRO A 150 7.74 10.69 40.32
CA PRO A 150 8.97 10.16 40.91
C PRO A 150 8.80 9.69 42.37
N THR A 151 7.77 10.18 43.05
CA THR A 151 7.38 9.76 44.42
C THR A 151 6.66 8.41 44.46
N ASP A 152 6.19 7.89 43.32
CA ASP A 152 5.37 6.68 43.32
C ASP A 152 6.24 5.43 43.51
N ILE A 153 5.77 4.58 44.43
CA ILE A 153 6.35 3.30 44.81
C ILE A 153 6.67 2.44 43.57
N CYS A 154 7.84 1.80 43.57
CA CYS A 154 8.29 0.94 42.49
C CYS A 154 7.35 -0.27 42.31
N ARG A 155 6.51 -0.22 41.26
CA ARG A 155 5.60 -1.33 40.91
C ARG A 155 6.34 -2.60 40.52
N LYS A 156 7.53 -2.48 39.93
CA LYS A 156 8.36 -3.64 39.54
C LYS A 156 8.93 -4.35 40.76
N TYR A 157 9.32 -3.62 41.81
CA TYR A 157 9.72 -4.19 43.10
C TYR A 157 8.59 -4.97 43.75
N ASN A 158 7.38 -4.39 43.76
CA ASN A 158 6.18 -5.07 44.27
C ASN A 158 5.81 -6.35 43.52
N LYS A 159 6.25 -6.50 42.27
CA LYS A 159 6.09 -7.71 41.44
C LYS A 159 7.30 -8.66 41.48
N GLY A 160 8.33 -8.39 42.28
CA GLY A 160 9.56 -9.19 42.37
C GLY A 160 10.51 -9.04 41.17
N LYS A 161 10.28 -8.05 40.30
CA LYS A 161 11.02 -7.84 39.03
C LYS A 161 12.05 -6.72 39.10
N CYS A 162 12.22 -6.09 40.26
CA CYS A 162 13.22 -5.05 40.49
C CYS A 162 13.99 -5.42 41.77
N THR A 163 15.20 -5.93 41.61
CA THR A 163 16.05 -6.45 42.70
C THR A 163 17.21 -5.51 43.05
N VAL A 164 17.45 -4.49 42.22
CA VAL A 164 18.55 -3.51 42.38
C VAL A 164 18.13 -2.40 43.34
N THR A 165 18.91 -2.18 44.41
CA THR A 165 18.69 -1.15 45.44
C THR A 165 19.91 -0.22 45.51
N PRO A 166 19.75 1.12 45.31
CA PRO A 166 18.50 1.82 45.03
C PRO A 166 17.95 1.52 43.62
N CYS A 167 16.64 1.71 43.44
CA CYS A 167 15.95 1.43 42.18
C CYS A 167 16.64 2.16 41.00
N PRO A 168 16.88 1.52 39.85
CA PRO A 168 17.47 2.18 38.68
C PRO A 168 16.67 3.38 38.16
N TRP A 169 15.39 3.48 38.51
CA TRP A 169 14.50 4.59 38.16
C TRP A 169 14.27 5.57 39.33
N GLY A 170 15.05 5.49 40.41
CA GLY A 170 14.97 6.39 41.57
C GLY A 170 13.70 6.25 42.42
N ARG A 171 12.89 5.21 42.17
CA ARG A 171 11.61 5.00 42.87
C ARG A 171 11.79 4.27 44.21
N PRO A 172 11.03 4.64 45.26
CA PRO A 172 11.13 3.96 46.55
C PRO A 172 10.68 2.49 46.45
N HIS A 173 11.49 1.60 47.04
CA HIS A 173 11.17 0.18 47.22
C HIS A 173 10.43 -0.01 48.54
N SER A 174 9.11 0.15 48.51
CA SER A 174 8.23 -0.18 49.63
C SER A 174 7.08 -1.09 49.18
N CYS A 175 6.57 -1.90 50.10
CA CYS A 175 5.46 -2.79 49.88
C CYS A 175 4.17 -1.98 49.64
N ALA A 176 3.48 -2.23 48.54
CA ALA A 176 2.21 -1.59 48.24
C ALA A 176 1.07 -2.04 49.17
N THR A 177 1.22 -3.16 49.88
CA THR A 177 0.23 -3.70 50.81
C THR A 177 0.39 -3.15 52.23
N CYS A 178 1.62 -3.12 52.75
CA CYS A 178 1.88 -2.75 54.15
C CYS A 178 2.86 -1.57 54.35
N GLY A 179 3.40 -1.01 53.27
CA GLY A 179 4.30 0.14 53.30
C GLY A 179 5.75 -0.14 53.72
N LYS A 180 6.08 -1.35 54.17
CA LYS A 180 7.44 -1.70 54.64
C LYS A 180 8.45 -1.83 53.49
N MET A 181 9.74 -1.60 53.75
CA MET A 181 10.80 -1.57 52.72
C MET A 181 11.57 -2.89 52.56
N ASP A 182 11.28 -3.89 53.39
CA ASP A 182 11.95 -5.19 53.44
C ASP A 182 11.47 -6.16 52.35
N HIS A 183 10.19 -6.06 51.95
CA HIS A 183 9.60 -6.93 50.94
C HIS A 183 8.68 -6.17 49.97
N GLY A 184 8.45 -6.76 48.79
CA GLY A 184 7.44 -6.30 47.85
C GLY A 184 6.11 -7.05 48.04
N LYS A 185 5.00 -6.48 47.51
CA LYS A 185 3.65 -7.06 47.58
C LYS A 185 3.59 -8.56 47.24
N HIS A 186 4.36 -9.03 46.27
CA HIS A 186 4.45 -10.42 45.85
C HIS A 186 4.78 -11.43 46.96
N GLN A 187 5.26 -10.99 48.13
CA GLN A 187 5.52 -11.86 49.28
C GLN A 187 4.33 -12.00 50.25
N HIS A 188 3.26 -11.23 50.05
CA HIS A 188 2.00 -11.48 50.74
C HIS A 188 1.27 -12.63 50.03
N LYS A 189 0.80 -13.62 50.80
CA LYS A 189 -0.22 -14.56 50.32
C LYS A 189 -1.55 -13.82 50.25
N ASP A 190 -2.31 -14.02 49.17
CA ASP A 190 -3.67 -13.49 49.02
C ASP A 190 -4.59 -13.96 50.15
#